data_AF-A0A2A2ZPA4-F1
#
_entry.id   AF-A0A2A2ZPA4-F1
#
_cell.length_a   1.000
_cell.length_b   1.000
_cell.length_c   1.000
_cell.angle_alpha   90.00
_cell.angle_beta   90.00
_cell.angle_gamma   90.00
#
_symmetry.space_group_name_H-M   'P 1'
#
loop_
_entity.id
_entity.type
_entity.pdbx_description
1 polymer ?
#
loop_
_entity_poly.entity_id
_entity_poly.type
_entity_poly.pdbx_seq_one_letter_code
_entity_poly.pdbx_strand_id
1 'polypeptide(L)' 'MSPVLDDAHRRFVSAGYQPDQEPFEIGGVRMFFVKDPDGTPVEFIELPGGARSTYEMHRGVRLRLGPVT' A
#
# COMPACT_ATOMS: atom_id res chain seq x y z
N MET A 1 4.17 2.51 17.94
CA MET A 1 4.54 1.99 16.61
C MET A 1 3.69 2.75 15.61
N SER A 2 4.31 3.48 14.68
CA SER A 2 3.55 4.15 13.62
C SER A 2 2.94 3.08 12.71
N PRO A 3 1.75 3.28 12.11
CA PRO A 3 1.27 2.44 11.01
C PRO A 3 2.34 2.31 9.93
N VAL A 4 2.47 1.12 9.31
CA VAL A 4 3.55 0.81 8.36
C VAL A 4 3.51 1.79 7.18
N LEU A 5 2.30 2.17 6.75
CA LEU A 5 2.10 3.13 5.68
C LEU A 5 2.65 4.53 5.99
N ASP A 6 2.48 5.01 7.23
CA ASP A 6 2.94 6.35 7.64
C ASP A 6 4.48 6.40 7.72
N ASP A 7 5.11 5.29 8.13
CA ASP A 7 6.56 5.15 8.10
C ASP A 7 7.10 5.06 6.66
N ALA A 8 6.38 4.37 5.76
CA ALA A 8 6.72 4.34 4.34
C ALA A 8 6.65 5.74 3.71
N HIS A 9 5.55 6.47 3.93
CA HIS A 9 5.38 7.85 3.46
C HIS A 9 6.53 8.75 3.93
N ARG A 10 6.86 8.71 5.23
CA ARG A 10 7.98 9.47 5.80
C ARG A 10 9.32 9.13 5.15
N ARG A 11 9.55 7.86 4.82
CA ARG A 11 10.78 7.42 4.14
C ARG A 11 10.88 8.00 2.73
N PHE A 12 9.80 8.00 1.96
CA PHE A 12 9.79 8.63 0.63
C PHE A 12 10.11 10.13 0.70
N VAL A 13 9.44 10.86 1.59
CA VAL A 13 9.71 12.28 1.82
C VAL A 13 11.17 12.51 2.23
N SER A 14 11.70 11.72 3.16
CA SER A 14 13.09 11.83 3.61
C SER A 14 14.12 11.52 2.51
N ALA A 15 13.74 10.71 1.52
CA ALA A 15 14.57 10.36 0.37
C ALA A 15 14.46 11.40 -0.78
N GLY A 16 13.65 12.45 -0.62
CA GLY A 16 13.49 13.51 -1.62
C GLY A 16 12.43 13.24 -2.69
N TYR A 17 11.70 12.13 -2.58
CA TYR A 17 10.52 11.91 -3.42
C TYR A 17 9.34 12.72 -2.89
N GLN A 18 8.45 13.14 -3.79
CA GLN A 18 7.24 13.88 -3.45
C GLN A 18 6.03 12.97 -3.66
N PRO A 19 5.44 12.42 -2.58
CA PRO A 19 4.12 11.83 -2.65
C PRO A 19 3.08 12.85 -3.16
N ASP A 20 2.08 12.37 -3.89
CA ASP A 20 1.01 13.21 -4.44
C ASP A 20 0.12 13.81 -3.31
N GLN A 21 0.04 13.12 -2.17
CA GLN A 21 -0.75 13.49 -1.00
C GLN A 21 -0.25 12.80 0.28
N GLU A 22 -0.69 13.30 1.44
CA GLU A 22 -0.58 12.57 2.72
C GLU A 22 -1.43 11.29 2.70
N PRO A 23 -1.08 10.24 3.49
CA PRO A 23 -1.87 9.03 3.57
C PRO A 23 -3.34 9.29 3.95
N PHE A 24 -4.27 8.68 3.19
CA PHE A 24 -5.71 8.80 3.40
C PHE A 24 -6.39 7.42 3.35
N GLU A 25 -7.67 7.35 3.74
CA GLU A 25 -8.43 6.09 3.80
C GLU A 25 -9.67 6.13 2.90
N ILE A 26 -9.90 5.06 2.14
CA ILE A 26 -11.15 4.79 1.42
C ILE A 26 -11.56 3.34 1.68
N GLY A 27 -12.78 3.14 2.21
CA GLY A 27 -13.33 1.79 2.40
C GLY A 27 -12.49 0.87 3.29
N GLY A 28 -11.77 1.44 4.27
CA GLY A 28 -10.89 0.70 5.18
C GLY A 28 -9.49 0.39 4.62
N VAL A 29 -9.20 0.76 3.37
CA VAL A 29 -7.85 0.69 2.79
C VAL A 29 -7.20 2.05 2.94
N ARG A 30 -6.02 2.08 3.57
CA ARG A 30 -5.20 3.31 3.64
C ARG A 30 -4.22 3.33 2.48
N MET A 31 -3.97 4.51 1.90
CA MET A 31 -3.12 4.63 0.71
C MET A 31 -2.47 6.01 0.54
N PHE A 32 -1.41 6.06 -0.27
CA PHE A 32 -0.83 7.26 -0.89
C PHE A 32 -0.15 6.89 -2.23
N PHE A 33 0.20 7.89 -3.03
CA PHE A 33 0.84 7.70 -4.34
C PHE A 33 2.19 8.40 -4.40
N VAL A 34 3.14 7.81 -5.13
CA VAL A 34 4.43 8.42 -5.49
C VAL A 34 4.64 8.19 -6.98
N LYS A 35 5.17 9.17 -7.72
CA LYS A 35 5.59 8.94 -9.11
C LYS A 35 6.94 8.23 -9.13
N ASP A 36 7.06 7.19 -9.96
CA ASP A 36 8.35 6.63 -10.30
C ASP A 36 9.11 7.56 -11.31
N PRO A 37 10.36 7.24 -11.69
CA PRO A 37 11.16 8.11 -12.55
C PRO A 37 10.57 8.40 -13.94
N ASP A 38 9.67 7.57 -14.47
CA ASP A 38 9.02 7.82 -15.76
C ASP A 38 7.70 8.60 -15.61
N GLY A 39 7.32 8.91 -14.37
CA GLY A 39 6.11 9.64 -14.03
C GLY A 39 4.92 8.74 -13.75
N THR A 40 5.07 7.40 -13.81
CA THR A 40 3.99 6.47 -13.51
C THR A 40 3.65 6.52 -12.01
N PRO A 41 2.37 6.73 -11.63
CA PRO A 41 1.97 6.63 -10.23
C PRO A 41 2.08 5.20 -9.70
N VAL A 42 2.82 5.04 -8.61
CA VAL A 42 2.89 3.85 -7.80
C VAL A 42 2.05 4.06 -6.54
N GLU A 43 1.07 3.17 -6.34
CA GLU A 43 0.20 3.18 -5.17
C GLU A 43 0.80 2.33 -4.04
N PHE A 44 0.89 2.91 -2.85
CA PHE A 44 1.20 2.18 -1.61
C PHE A 44 -0.08 2.03 -0.80
N ILE A 45 -0.43 0.80 -0.43
CA ILE A 45 -1.63 0.51 0.34
C ILE A 45 -1.34 -0.28 1.62
N GLU A 46 -2.11 -0.01 2.66
CA GLU A 46 -2.22 -0.84 3.86
C GLU A 46 -3.64 -1.40 3.93
N LEU A 47 -3.76 -2.73 3.86
CA LEU A 47 -5.04 -3.43 3.88
C LEU A 47 -5.54 -3.64 5.31
N PRO A 48 -6.86 -3.54 5.55
CA PRO A 48 -7.43 -3.70 6.88
C PRO A 48 -7.27 -5.14 7.40
N GLY A 49 -7.25 -5.28 8.73
CA GLY A 49 -7.26 -6.59 9.38
C GLY A 49 -6.03 -7.45 9.11
N GLY A 50 -4.93 -6.86 8.64
CA GLY A 50 -3.70 -7.60 8.32
C GLY A 50 -3.83 -8.50 7.08
N ALA A 51 -4.83 -8.26 6.23
CA ALA A 51 -4.95 -8.93 4.94
C ALA A 51 -3.70 -8.70 4.09
N ARG A 52 -3.25 -9.74 3.39
CA ARG A 52 -2.02 -9.69 2.57
C ARG A 52 -2.31 -9.52 1.08
N SER A 53 -3.59 -9.53 0.71
CA SER A 53 -4.06 -9.32 -0.65
C SER A 53 -5.48 -8.78 -0.64
N THR A 54 -5.87 -8.11 -1.73
CA THR A 54 -7.27 -7.72 -1.96
C THR A 54 -8.19 -8.93 -2.02
N TYR A 55 -7.69 -10.09 -2.49
CA TYR A 55 -8.42 -11.35 -2.43
C TYR A 55 -8.80 -11.73 -0.99
N GLU A 56 -7.84 -11.71 -0.08
CA GLU A 56 -8.07 -11.95 1.35
C GLU A 56 -9.07 -10.95 1.93
N MET A 57 -8.90 -9.65 1.61
CA MET A 57 -9.80 -8.60 2.05
C MET A 57 -11.25 -8.84 1.63
N HIS A 58 -11.49 -9.22 0.37
CA HIS A 58 -12.84 -9.40 -0.17
C HIS A 58 -13.46 -10.77 0.14
N ARG A 59 -12.65 -11.82 0.29
CA ARG A 59 -13.15 -13.20 0.45
C ARG A 59 -13.05 -13.71 1.89
N GLY A 60 -12.30 -13.01 2.75
CA GLY A 60 -12.06 -13.41 4.13
C GLY A 60 -11.20 -14.68 4.27
N VAL A 61 -10.56 -15.14 3.19
CA VAL A 61 -9.76 -16.38 3.18
C VAL A 61 -8.42 -16.17 2.49
N ARG A 62 -7.38 -16.83 3.01
CA ARG A 62 -6.01 -16.76 2.50
C ARG A 62 -5.92 -17.26 1.06
N LEU A 63 -5.29 -16.48 0.18
CA LEU A 63 -4.98 -16.92 -1.17
C LEU A 63 -3.97 -18.08 -1.11
N ARG A 64 -4.34 -19.23 -1.68
CA ARG A 64 -3.43 -20.37 -1.87
C ARG A 64 -3.11 -20.47 -3.35
N LEU A 65 -1.92 -19.99 -3.72
CA LEU A 65 -1.38 -20.24 -5.05
C LEU A 65 -0.84 -21.67 -5.08
N GLY A 66 -1.25 -22.44 -6.10
CA GLY A 66 -0.65 -23.74 -6.37
C GLY A 66 0.79 -23.58 -6.88
N PRO A 67 1.54 -24.69 -7.04
CA PRO A 67 2.85 -24.65 -7.69
C PRO A 67 2.72 -24.04 -9.09
N VAL A 68 3.68 -23.21 -9.46
CA VAL A 68 3.90 -22.91 -10.88
C VAL A 68 4.61 -24.15 -11.45
N THR A 69 3.89 -24.96 -12.22
CA THR A 69 4.47 -26.06 -13.01
C THR A 69 5.31 -25.53 -14.16
#